data_AF-A0A4R4EWJ9-F1
#
_entry.id   AF-A0A4R4EWJ9-F1
#
_cell.length_a   1.000
_cell.length_b   1.000
_cell.length_c   1.000
_cell.angle_alpha   90.00
_cell.angle_beta   90.00
_cell.angle_gamma   90.00
#
_symmetry.space_group_name_H-M   'P 1'
#
loop_
_entity.id
_entity.type
_entity.pdbx_description
1 polymer ?
#
loop_
_entity_poly.entity_id
_entity_poly.type
_entity_poly.pdbx_seq_one_letter_code
_entity_poly.pdbx_strand_id
1 'polypeptide(L)'
;MGGIEVDAFGASSVPGLYAVGEVACTGVHGANRLASNSLLECVVMGHRLGLTLAQACPMPPPAGASRLCEAGPMLEEPALAQLRARLWQAAGPLRSPAALARAADELQGADADTRVAAAMLAAMRANRRSAGAHWLEPEDKAALPA
;
A
#
# COMPACT_ATOMS: atom_id res chain seq x y z
N MET A 1 -2.03 7.47 -1.91
CA MET A 1 -2.64 6.14 -1.66
C MET A 1 -1.65 5.09 -2.12
N GLY A 2 -1.69 3.92 -1.47
CA GLY A 2 -0.71 2.85 -1.73
C GLY A 2 -1.22 1.79 -2.68
N GLY A 3 -0.58 0.63 -2.63
CA GLY A 3 -0.84 -0.53 -3.48
C GLY A 3 0.44 -1.01 -4.17
N ILE A 4 0.32 -2.08 -4.94
CA ILE A 4 1.34 -2.60 -5.84
C ILE A 4 1.51 -1.59 -6.98
N GLU A 5 2.70 -1.04 -7.16
CA GLU A 5 2.99 -0.15 -8.30
C GLU A 5 2.75 -0.89 -9.62
N VAL A 6 1.95 -0.26 -10.48
CA VAL A 6 1.61 -0.80 -11.80
C VAL A 6 1.70 0.27 -12.88
N ASP A 7 1.89 -0.18 -14.11
CA ASP A 7 1.75 0.68 -15.28
C ASP A 7 0.28 1.01 -15.62
N ALA A 8 0.07 1.73 -16.73
CA ALA A 8 -1.26 2.13 -17.20
C ALA A 8 -2.17 0.96 -17.63
N PHE A 9 -1.64 -0.26 -17.70
CA PHE A 9 -2.34 -1.50 -18.07
C PHE A 9 -2.47 -2.47 -16.88
N GLY A 10 -1.99 -2.09 -15.70
CA GLY A 10 -2.05 -2.91 -14.49
C GLY A 10 -0.90 -3.92 -14.35
N ALA A 11 0.13 -3.84 -15.19
CA ALA A 11 1.30 -4.70 -15.06
C ALA A 11 2.21 -4.21 -13.93
N SER A 12 2.59 -5.12 -13.02
CA SER A 12 3.56 -4.83 -11.97
C SER A 12 5.00 -4.94 -12.49
N SER A 13 5.98 -4.64 -11.64
CA SER A 13 7.40 -4.88 -11.93
C SER A 13 7.76 -6.37 -12.03
N VAL A 14 6.87 -7.28 -11.61
CA VAL A 14 7.06 -8.73 -11.73
C VAL A 14 6.36 -9.22 -13.00
N PRO A 15 7.10 -9.78 -13.99
CA PRO A 15 6.51 -10.26 -15.24
C PRO A 15 5.41 -11.29 -15.01
N GLY A 16 4.26 -11.08 -15.66
CA GLY A 16 3.10 -11.96 -15.54
C GLY A 16 2.26 -11.74 -14.27
N LEU A 17 2.67 -10.84 -13.36
CA LEU A 17 1.88 -10.42 -12.22
C LEU A 17 1.24 -9.05 -12.49
N TYR A 18 -0.08 -9.01 -12.36
CA TYR A 18 -0.89 -7.81 -12.59
C TYR A 18 -1.67 -7.47 -11.32
N ALA A 19 -1.99 -6.19 -11.15
CA ALA A 19 -2.82 -5.70 -10.06
C ALA A 19 -3.78 -4.63 -10.56
N VAL A 20 -5.04 -4.67 -10.10
CA VAL A 20 -6.09 -3.70 -10.46
C VAL A 20 -6.95 -3.37 -9.25
N GLY A 21 -7.54 -2.17 -9.24
CA GLY A 21 -8.39 -1.70 -8.14
C GLY A 21 -7.57 -1.29 -6.92
N GLU A 22 -8.15 -1.42 -5.73
CA GLU A 22 -7.57 -0.89 -4.48
C GLU A 22 -6.20 -1.48 -4.12
N VAL A 23 -5.91 -2.70 -4.56
CA VAL A 23 -4.59 -3.32 -4.33
C VAL A 23 -3.50 -2.71 -5.21
N ALA A 24 -3.84 -1.93 -6.24
CA ALA A 24 -2.91 -1.33 -7.18
C ALA A 24 -2.64 0.14 -6.88
N CYS A 25 -1.40 0.56 -7.05
CA CYS A 25 -0.98 1.96 -7.09
C CYS A 25 -0.83 2.37 -8.55
N THR A 26 -1.92 2.84 -9.14
CA THR A 26 -1.99 3.30 -10.55
C THR A 26 -1.51 4.75 -10.73
N GLY A 27 -1.28 5.46 -9.62
CA GLY A 27 -1.00 6.90 -9.60
C GLY A 27 -2.23 7.81 -9.69
N VAL A 28 -3.42 7.31 -10.08
CA VAL A 28 -4.61 8.14 -10.34
C VAL A 28 -5.09 8.92 -9.11
N HIS A 29 -4.88 8.37 -7.91
CA HIS A 29 -5.34 8.99 -6.66
C HIS A 29 -4.29 9.91 -6.01
N GLY A 30 -3.02 9.87 -6.44
CA GLY A 30 -1.94 10.69 -5.85
C GLY A 30 -1.92 10.64 -4.31
N ALA A 31 -1.94 11.82 -3.68
CA ALA A 31 -1.90 11.98 -2.22
C ALA A 31 -3.28 12.04 -1.53
N ASN A 32 -4.38 12.25 -2.27
CA ASN A 32 -5.73 12.09 -1.74
C ASN A 32 -6.73 11.56 -2.77
N ARG A 33 -7.57 10.59 -2.37
CA ARG A 33 -8.54 9.96 -3.27
C ARG A 33 -9.79 10.83 -3.38
N LEU A 34 -10.21 11.11 -4.61
CA LEU A 34 -11.51 11.73 -4.86
C LEU A 34 -12.63 10.70 -4.67
N ALA A 35 -13.74 11.14 -4.08
CA ALA A 35 -14.92 10.31 -3.91
C ALA A 35 -15.40 9.75 -5.25
N SER A 36 -16.05 8.57 -5.23
CA SER A 36 -16.60 7.88 -6.41
C SER A 36 -15.59 7.38 -7.46
N ASN A 37 -14.30 7.67 -7.33
CA ASN A 37 -13.29 7.18 -8.29
C ASN A 37 -12.82 5.73 -8.03
N SER A 38 -13.04 5.19 -6.83
CA SER A 38 -12.80 3.79 -6.44
C SER A 38 -13.34 2.75 -7.40
N LEU A 39 -14.68 2.74 -7.49
CA LEU A 39 -15.35 1.75 -8.31
C LEU A 39 -15.02 1.96 -9.79
N LEU A 40 -14.92 3.22 -10.21
CA LEU A 40 -14.55 3.56 -11.58
C LEU A 40 -13.15 3.05 -11.94
N GLU A 41 -12.17 3.21 -11.06
CA GLU A 41 -10.83 2.65 -11.25
C GLU A 41 -10.87 1.13 -11.41
N CYS A 42 -11.57 0.43 -10.52
CA CYS A 42 -11.70 -1.04 -10.61
C CYS A 42 -12.28 -1.47 -11.96
N VAL A 43 -13.37 -0.85 -12.40
CA VAL A 43 -14.05 -1.21 -13.66
C VAL A 43 -13.19 -0.88 -14.87
N VAL A 44 -12.63 0.33 -14.94
CA VAL A 44 -11.83 0.77 -16.10
C VAL A 44 -10.54 -0.03 -16.22
N MET A 45 -9.80 -0.19 -15.12
CA MET A 45 -8.52 -0.91 -15.14
C MET A 45 -8.73 -2.41 -15.36
N GLY A 46 -9.74 -3.00 -14.73
CA GLY A 46 -10.10 -4.41 -14.94
C GLY A 46 -10.51 -4.70 -16.38
N HIS A 47 -11.34 -3.83 -16.98
CA HIS A 47 -11.73 -3.97 -18.38
C HIS A 47 -10.52 -3.84 -19.33
N ARG A 48 -9.68 -2.83 -19.12
CA ARG A 48 -8.47 -2.60 -19.94
C ARG A 48 -7.49 -3.78 -19.85
N LEU A 49 -7.22 -4.26 -18.64
CA LEU A 49 -6.34 -5.41 -18.43
C LEU A 49 -6.93 -6.66 -19.11
N GLY A 50 -8.24 -6.90 -18.98
CA GLY A 50 -8.92 -8.01 -19.64
C GLY A 50 -8.74 -8.01 -21.15
N LEU A 51 -8.92 -6.84 -21.81
CA LEU A 51 -8.66 -6.70 -23.25
C LEU A 51 -7.19 -6.93 -23.60
N THR A 52 -6.27 -6.41 -22.78
CA THR A 52 -4.82 -6.56 -22.98
C THR A 52 -4.42 -8.03 -22.92
N LEU A 53 -4.90 -8.76 -21.92
CA LEU A 53 -4.61 -10.19 -21.76
C LEU A 53 -5.27 -11.05 -22.85
N ALA A 54 -6.46 -10.67 -23.33
CA ALA A 54 -7.13 -11.38 -24.42
C ALA A 54 -6.38 -11.26 -25.77
N GLN A 55 -5.64 -10.16 -25.96
CA GLN A 55 -4.82 -9.92 -27.16
C GLN A 55 -3.37 -10.39 -27.00
N ALA A 56 -2.94 -10.68 -25.76
CA ALA A 56 -1.59 -11.12 -25.51
C ALA A 56 -1.33 -12.49 -26.15
N CYS A 57 -0.16 -12.62 -26.78
CA CYS A 57 0.34 -13.94 -27.14
C CYS A 57 0.48 -14.76 -25.84
N PRO A 58 0.03 -16.02 -25.79
CA PRO A 58 0.19 -16.85 -24.60
C PRO A 58 1.65 -16.80 -24.14
N MET A 59 1.88 -16.39 -22.89
CA MET A 59 3.21 -16.49 -22.33
C MET A 59 3.61 -17.96 -22.37
N PRO A 60 4.83 -18.30 -22.81
CA PRO A 60 5.32 -19.66 -22.67
C PRO A 60 5.23 -20.03 -21.18
N PRO A 61 4.85 -21.28 -20.85
CA PRO A 61 4.80 -21.71 -19.46
C PRO A 61 6.16 -21.45 -18.81
N PRO A 62 6.18 -21.03 -17.54
CA PRO A 62 7.43 -20.74 -16.85
C PRO A 62 8.36 -21.95 -16.93
N ALA A 63 9.60 -21.70 -17.37
CA ALA A 63 10.63 -22.73 -17.43
C ALA A 63 11.17 -22.95 -16.01
N GLY A 64 10.78 -24.05 -15.35
CA GLY A 64 11.28 -24.39 -14.03
C GLY A 64 10.37 -25.33 -13.24
N ALA A 65 10.84 -25.73 -12.05
CA ALA A 65 10.04 -26.48 -11.11
C ALA A 65 9.10 -25.52 -10.35
N SER A 66 7.80 -25.81 -10.40
CA SER A 66 6.82 -25.12 -9.56
C SER A 66 6.92 -25.63 -8.13
N ARG A 67 6.90 -24.72 -7.15
CA ARG A 67 6.79 -25.05 -5.74
C ARG A 67 5.45 -24.55 -5.21
N LEU A 68 4.71 -25.42 -4.53
CA LEU A 68 3.56 -25.00 -3.75
C LEU A 68 4.07 -24.17 -2.55
N CYS A 69 3.63 -22.92 -2.47
CA CYS A 69 3.88 -22.05 -1.33
C CYS A 69 2.55 -21.87 -0.59
N GLU A 70 2.52 -22.24 0.67
CA GLU A 70 1.39 -21.88 1.54
C GLU A 70 1.46 -20.39 1.86
N ALA A 71 0.29 -19.78 2.03
CA ALA A 71 0.23 -18.42 2.56
C ALA A 71 0.91 -18.40 3.93
N GLY A 72 1.74 -17.38 4.17
CA GLY A 72 2.36 -17.20 5.48
C GLY A 72 1.29 -16.98 6.57
N PRO A 73 1.68 -17.09 7.84
CA PRO A 73 0.75 -16.87 8.95
C PRO A 73 0.14 -15.46 8.86
N MET A 74 -1.11 -15.35 9.29
CA MET A 74 -1.79 -14.08 9.57
C MET A 74 -1.93 -13.92 11.08
N LEU A 75 -2.13 -12.68 11.54
CA LEU A 75 -2.38 -12.44 12.95
C LEU A 75 -3.77 -12.90 13.37
N GLU A 76 -3.83 -13.57 14.53
CA GLU A 76 -5.09 -13.85 15.22
C GLU A 76 -5.70 -12.57 15.83
N GLU A 77 -7.01 -12.57 16.07
CA GLU A 77 -7.78 -11.37 16.46
C GLU A 77 -7.19 -10.54 17.62
N PRO A 78 -6.67 -11.11 18.74
CA PRO A 78 -6.06 -10.29 19.78
C PRO A 78 -4.80 -9.55 19.32
N ALA A 79 -3.99 -10.17 18.46
CA ALA A 79 -2.76 -9.57 17.93
C ALA A 79 -3.07 -8.59 16.80
N LEU A 80 -4.03 -8.91 15.94
CA LEU A 80 -4.51 -8.03 14.88
C LEU A 80 -5.15 -6.75 15.45
N ALA A 81 -5.93 -6.87 16.52
CA ALA A 81 -6.48 -5.72 17.23
C ALA A 81 -5.39 -4.82 17.83
N GLN A 82 -4.34 -5.41 18.40
CA GLN A 82 -3.18 -4.66 18.90
C GLN A 82 -2.44 -3.94 17.76
N LEU A 83 -2.24 -4.60 16.61
CA LEU A 83 -1.63 -3.97 15.44
C LEU A 83 -2.47 -2.79 14.95
N ARG A 84 -3.79 -2.96 14.81
CA ARG A 84 -4.72 -1.89 14.43
C ARG A 84 -4.65 -0.70 15.40
N ALA A 85 -4.61 -0.95 16.70
CA ALA A 85 -4.49 0.09 17.71
C ALA A 85 -3.16 0.87 17.61
N ARG A 86 -2.04 0.17 17.41
CA ARG A 86 -0.73 0.81 17.18
C ARG A 86 -0.72 1.66 15.91
N LEU A 87 -1.26 1.14 14.81
CA LEU A 87 -1.39 1.88 13.54
C LEU A 87 -2.29 3.11 13.70
N TRP A 88 -3.40 3.01 14.42
CA TRP A 88 -4.27 4.16 14.68
C TRP A 88 -3.53 5.26 15.45
N GLN A 89 -2.74 4.90 16.45
CA GLN A 89 -1.99 5.85 17.28
C GLN A 89 -0.84 6.53 16.53
N ALA A 90 -0.10 5.79 15.68
CA ALA A 90 1.09 6.31 15.01
C ALA A 90 0.82 6.85 13.59
N ALA A 91 -0.10 6.22 12.85
CA ALA A 91 -0.36 6.44 11.44
C ALA A 91 -1.80 6.92 11.16
N GLY A 92 -2.50 7.43 12.18
CA GLY A 92 -3.82 8.04 12.06
C GLY A 92 -3.84 9.33 11.21
N PRO A 93 -4.93 10.12 11.24
CA PRO A 93 -5.05 11.35 10.46
C PRO A 93 -4.00 12.41 10.80
N LEU A 94 -3.63 12.50 12.09
CA LEU A 94 -2.57 13.37 12.58
C LEU A 94 -1.36 12.51 12.94
N ARG A 95 -0.17 12.87 12.45
CA ARG A 95 1.05 12.07 12.62
C ARG A 95 2.18 12.94 13.12
N SER A 96 2.98 12.44 14.06
CA SER A 96 4.24 13.08 14.44
C SER A 96 5.43 12.26 13.92
N PRO A 97 6.54 12.91 13.54
CA PRO A 97 7.75 12.20 13.11
C PRO A 97 8.23 11.19 14.16
N ALA A 98 8.17 11.57 15.43
CA ALA A 98 8.61 10.74 16.55
C ALA A 98 7.72 9.50 16.76
N ALA A 99 6.39 9.63 16.65
CA ALA A 99 5.49 8.48 16.78
C ALA A 99 5.62 7.50 15.60
N LEU A 100 5.74 8.02 14.37
CA LEU A 100 5.98 7.20 13.18
C LEU A 100 7.31 6.43 13.27
N ALA A 101 8.39 7.09 13.70
CA ALA A 101 9.70 6.45 13.84
C ALA A 101 9.65 5.32 14.88
N ARG A 102 9.11 5.59 16.08
CA ARG A 102 8.96 4.56 17.12
C ARG A 102 8.14 3.37 16.65
N ALA A 103 6.98 3.62 16.05
CA ALA A 103 6.12 2.54 15.55
C ALA A 103 6.80 1.72 14.46
N ALA A 104 7.57 2.35 13.57
CA ALA A 104 8.34 1.64 12.54
C ALA A 104 9.47 0.78 13.13
N ASP A 105 10.16 1.28 14.16
CA ASP A 105 11.28 0.59 14.80
C ASP A 105 10.83 -0.55 15.74
N GLU A 106 9.68 -0.38 16.40
CA GLU A 106 9.12 -1.36 17.35
C GLU A 106 8.29 -2.46 16.69
N LEU A 107 7.87 -2.27 15.43
CA LEU A 107 7.05 -3.26 14.73
C LEU A 107 7.90 -4.44 14.27
N GLN A 108 7.62 -5.62 14.83
CA GLN A 108 8.31 -6.86 14.53
C GLN A 108 7.32 -7.98 14.21
N GLY A 109 7.63 -8.79 13.21
CA GLY A 109 6.81 -9.91 12.77
C GLY A 109 7.10 -10.27 11.31
N ALA A 110 6.87 -11.54 10.97
CA ALA A 110 7.05 -12.05 9.61
C ALA A 110 5.71 -12.41 8.93
N ASP A 111 4.61 -12.30 9.67
CA ASP A 111 3.25 -12.49 9.17
C ASP A 111 2.86 -11.42 8.14
N ALA A 112 1.83 -11.71 7.35
CA ALA A 112 1.40 -10.85 6.26
C ALA A 112 0.93 -9.46 6.75
N ASP A 113 0.18 -9.41 7.85
CA ASP A 113 -0.38 -8.18 8.40
C ASP A 113 0.74 -7.22 8.85
N THR A 114 1.72 -7.75 9.57
CA THR A 114 2.89 -6.99 10.06
C THR A 114 3.75 -6.52 8.91
N ARG A 115 3.97 -7.33 7.86
CA ARG A 115 4.75 -6.92 6.69
C ARG A 115 4.11 -5.76 5.94
N VAL A 116 2.79 -5.77 5.78
CA VAL A 116 2.06 -4.65 5.15
C VAL A 116 2.15 -3.41 6.03
N ALA A 117 1.90 -3.54 7.34
CA ALA A 117 2.01 -2.44 8.29
C ALA A 117 3.42 -1.81 8.32
N ALA A 118 4.46 -2.63 8.29
CA ALA A 118 5.85 -2.16 8.25
C ALA A 118 6.16 -1.38 6.97
N ALA A 119 5.71 -1.87 5.81
CA ALA A 119 5.87 -1.14 4.55
C ALA A 119 5.14 0.22 4.56
N MET A 120 3.93 0.26 5.12
CA MET A 120 3.18 1.51 5.29
C MET A 120 3.91 2.51 6.19
N LEU A 121 4.37 2.08 7.37
CA LEU A 121 5.10 2.92 8.32
C LEU A 121 6.42 3.43 7.73
N ALA A 122 7.16 2.58 7.02
CA ALA A 122 8.40 2.95 6.35
C ALA A 122 8.16 4.04 5.29
N ALA A 123 7.13 3.88 4.46
CA ALA A 123 6.75 4.88 3.45
C ALA A 123 6.34 6.22 4.09
N MET A 124 5.56 6.18 5.18
CA MET A 124 5.15 7.38 5.91
C MET A 124 6.35 8.09 6.56
N ARG A 125 7.28 7.33 7.16
CA ARG A 125 8.51 7.85 7.77
C ARG A 125 9.44 8.50 6.74
N ALA A 126 9.54 7.92 5.54
CA ALA A 126 10.34 8.48 4.45
C ALA A 126 9.73 9.78 3.88
N ASN A 127 8.42 9.98 4.01
CA ASN A 127 7.73 11.15 3.49
C ASN A 127 7.68 12.32 4.49
N ARG A 128 8.62 13.26 4.34
CA ARG A 128 8.73 14.48 5.18
C ARG A 128 7.79 15.63 4.77
N ARG A 129 6.88 15.44 3.81
CA ARG A 129 6.00 16.51 3.31
C ARG A 129 4.55 16.21 3.64
N SER A 130 3.84 17.18 4.21
CA SER A 130 2.38 17.10 4.38
C SER A 130 1.66 17.34 3.05
N ALA A 131 0.92 16.35 2.57
CA ALA A 131 0.14 16.41 1.34
C ALA A 131 -1.07 15.44 1.39
N GLY A 132 -2.25 15.94 1.05
CA GLY A 132 -3.47 15.13 0.98
C GLY A 132 -3.78 14.42 2.31
N ALA A 133 -3.95 13.10 2.25
CA ALA A 133 -4.24 12.26 3.43
C ALA A 133 -2.99 11.95 4.30
N HIS A 134 -1.81 12.48 3.94
CA HIS A 134 -0.63 12.43 4.79
C HIS A 134 -0.36 13.80 5.38
N TRP A 135 -0.73 13.94 6.65
CA TRP A 135 -0.43 15.13 7.43
C TRP A 135 0.59 14.79 8.51
N LEU A 136 1.70 15.52 8.53
CA LEU A 136 2.79 15.40 9.47
C LEU A 136 2.89 16.69 10.29
N GLU A 137 2.94 16.57 11.62
CA GLU A 137 3.18 17.69 12.52
C GLU A 137 4.51 18.39 12.18
N PRO A 138 4.54 19.73 12.14
CA PRO A 138 5.78 20.46 12.01
C PRO A 138 6.75 20.11 13.16
N GLU A 139 8.04 19.94 12.84
CA GLU A 139 9.08 19.65 13.83
C GLU A 139 9.30 20.84 14.80
N ASP A 140 8.94 22.06 14.39
CA ASP A 140 8.95 23.27 15.23
C ASP A 140 7.53 23.83 15.42
N LYS A 141 6.97 23.71 16.63
CA LYS A 141 5.74 24.41 17.04
C LYS A 141 5.87 25.95 17.04
N ALA A 142 7.07 26.49 16.84
CA ALA A 142 7.35 27.93 16.87
C ALA A 142 7.10 28.66 15.53
N ALA A 143 6.80 27.95 14.44
CA ALA A 143 6.78 28.51 13.08
C ALA A 143 5.40 28.59 12.42
N LEU A 144 4.31 28.56 13.19
CA LEU A 144 2.98 28.89 12.67
C LEU A 144 2.66 30.33 13.07
N PRO A 145 2.63 31.31 12.13
CA PRO A 145 2.06 32.61 12.43
C PRO A 145 0.58 32.43 12.79
N ALA A 146 0.17 33.13 13.86
CA ALA A 146 -1.19 33.16 14.39
C ALA A 146 -2.21 33.68 13.37
#